data_AF-A0A3N7HS72-F1
#
_entry.id   AF-A0A3N7HS72-F1
#
_cell.length_a   1.000
_cell.length_b   1.000
_cell.length_c   1.000
_cell.angle_alpha   90.00
_cell.angle_beta   90.00
_cell.angle_gamma   90.00
#
_symmetry.space_group_name_H-M   'P 1'
#
loop_
_entity.id
_entity.type
_entity.pdbx_description
1 polymer ?
#
loop_
_entity_poly.entity_id
_entity_poly.type
_entity_poly.pdbx_seq_one_letter_code
_entity_poly.pdbx_strand_id
1 'polypeptide(L)'
;MDKRQRSFYFSFGLAIAIGLTLLVLKNIQRSARTEGEKAYGPSLPVDDLVPGSHRMVTDVSPGASNSGGRNILLLRKGDGSLRAWTIPTQMGQPTAPGGDWFTPGQVCEPFEVDTQREEVRCTMRLVEDRSTVLHWTWDGKSLDHLAPHMRAVPGREEKGRFKFDIETPDVSKHGAPTR
;
A
#
# COMPACT_ATOMS: atom_id res chain seq x y z
N MET A 1 -60.92 -32.10 -13.44
CA MET A 1 -59.69 -31.39 -13.01
C MET A 1 -60.03 -29.92 -12.83
N ASP A 2 -60.08 -29.47 -11.58
CA ASP A 2 -60.58 -28.16 -11.19
C ASP A 2 -59.67 -26.99 -11.62
N LYS A 3 -60.27 -25.90 -12.12
CA LYS A 3 -59.57 -24.66 -12.49
C LYS A 3 -58.69 -24.09 -11.36
N ARG A 4 -59.03 -24.36 -10.09
CA ARG A 4 -58.26 -23.95 -8.91
C ARG A 4 -56.89 -24.65 -8.80
N GLN A 5 -56.77 -25.92 -9.17
CA GLN A 5 -55.48 -26.63 -9.09
C GLN A 5 -54.48 -26.10 -10.11
N ARG A 6 -54.91 -25.76 -11.33
CA ARG A 6 -54.03 -25.22 -12.38
C ARG A 6 -53.44 -23.85 -12.01
N SER A 7 -54.20 -23.01 -11.32
CA SER A 7 -53.72 -21.69 -10.87
C SER A 7 -52.63 -21.80 -9.79
N PHE A 8 -52.72 -22.79 -8.89
CA PHE A 8 -51.73 -22.99 -7.84
C PHE A 8 -50.37 -23.47 -8.39
N TYR A 9 -50.38 -24.41 -9.34
CA TYR A 9 -49.14 -24.90 -9.96
C TYR A 9 -48.43 -23.83 -10.81
N PHE A 10 -49.20 -22.93 -11.44
CA PHE A 10 -48.62 -21.83 -12.23
C PHE A 10 -47.91 -20.80 -11.34
N SER A 11 -48.52 -20.42 -10.21
CA SER A 11 -47.92 -19.52 -9.23
C SER A 11 -46.68 -20.12 -8.56
N PHE A 12 -46.71 -21.42 -8.23
CA PHE A 12 -45.56 -22.12 -7.67
C PHE A 12 -44.41 -22.23 -8.67
N GLY A 13 -44.69 -22.53 -9.95
CA GLY A 13 -43.69 -22.56 -11.00
C GLY A 13 -43.02 -21.21 -11.23
N LEU A 14 -43.80 -20.12 -11.20
CA LEU A 14 -43.29 -18.76 -11.35
C LEU A 14 -42.38 -18.36 -10.16
N ALA A 15 -42.79 -18.69 -8.93
CA ALA A 15 -42.00 -18.39 -7.73
C ALA A 15 -40.66 -19.14 -7.74
N ILE A 16 -40.64 -20.40 -8.18
CA ILE A 16 -39.41 -21.19 -8.32
C ILE A 16 -38.50 -20.60 -9.41
N ALA A 17 -39.06 -20.21 -10.56
CA ALA A 17 -38.30 -19.59 -11.64
C ALA A 17 -37.66 -18.26 -11.22
N ILE A 18 -38.39 -17.39 -10.52
CA ILE A 18 -37.87 -16.13 -9.99
C ILE A 18 -36.79 -16.39 -8.94
N GLY A 19 -37.02 -17.34 -8.02
CA GLY A 19 -36.06 -17.74 -6.99
C GLY A 19 -34.73 -18.21 -7.60
N LEU A 20 -34.78 -19.08 -8.61
CA LEU A 20 -33.60 -19.57 -9.33
C LEU A 20 -32.87 -18.43 -10.06
N THR A 21 -33.60 -17.52 -10.70
CA THR A 21 -33.02 -16.39 -11.45
C THR A 21 -32.25 -15.45 -10.51
N LEU A 22 -32.83 -15.13 -9.33
CA LEU A 22 -32.16 -14.31 -8.32
C LEU A 22 -30.91 -14.99 -7.74
N LEU A 23 -30.95 -16.31 -7.57
CA LEU A 23 -29.79 -17.08 -7.09
C LEU A 23 -28.64 -17.06 -8.09
N VAL A 24 -28.92 -17.20 -9.38
CA VAL A 24 -27.94 -17.10 -10.47
C VAL A 24 -27.31 -15.70 -10.52
N LEU A 25 -28.13 -14.64 -10.47
CA LEU A 25 -27.64 -13.25 -10.44
C LEU A 25 -26.71 -12.98 -9.25
N LYS A 26 -27.08 -13.49 -8.06
CA LYS A 26 -26.26 -13.33 -6.85
C LYS A 26 -24.93 -14.10 -6.95
N ASN A 27 -24.90 -15.25 -7.62
CA ASN A 27 -23.68 -16.03 -7.83
C ASN A 27 -22.75 -15.40 -8.89
N ILE A 28 -23.31 -14.80 -9.95
CA ILE A 28 -22.54 -14.04 -10.95
C ILE A 28 -21.90 -12.81 -10.29
N GLN A 29 -22.65 -12.07 -9.49
CA GLN A 29 -22.12 -10.91 -8.75
C GLN A 29 -21.02 -11.30 -7.75
N ARG A 30 -21.15 -12.44 -7.06
CA ARG A 30 -20.09 -12.97 -6.18
C ARG A 30 -18.85 -13.38 -6.96
N SER A 31 -19.00 -14.04 -8.11
CA SER A 31 -17.87 -14.47 -8.94
C SER A 31 -17.10 -13.27 -9.48
N ALA A 32 -17.79 -12.25 -9.99
CA ALA A 32 -17.17 -11.01 -10.47
C ALA A 32 -16.41 -10.25 -9.36
N ARG A 33 -16.92 -10.27 -8.12
CA ARG A 33 -16.23 -9.65 -6.97
C ARG A 33 -15.00 -10.45 -6.54
N THR A 34 -15.06 -11.79 -6.62
CA THR A 34 -13.96 -12.66 -6.20
C THR A 34 -12.82 -12.70 -7.22
N GLU A 35 -13.11 -12.59 -8.51
CA GLU A 35 -12.09 -12.51 -9.57
C GLU A 35 -11.38 -11.14 -9.61
N GLY A 36 -12.10 -10.05 -9.33
CA GLY A 36 -11.51 -8.71 -9.25
C GLY A 36 -10.56 -8.53 -8.06
N GLU A 37 -10.79 -9.27 -6.96
CA GLU A 37 -10.01 -9.17 -5.72
C GLU A 37 -8.82 -10.14 -5.67
N LYS A 38 -8.84 -11.24 -6.45
CA LYS A 38 -7.73 -12.21 -6.52
C LYS A 38 -6.65 -11.91 -7.57
N ALA A 39 -6.92 -11.02 -8.53
CA ALA A 39 -5.99 -10.79 -9.65
C ALA A 39 -4.95 -9.68 -9.41
N TYR A 40 -5.05 -8.92 -8.32
CA TYR A 40 -4.12 -7.84 -8.02
C TYR A 40 -3.44 -8.12 -6.68
N GLY A 41 -2.11 -8.19 -6.70
CA GLY A 41 -1.30 -8.27 -5.48
C GLY A 41 -1.58 -7.11 -4.51
N PRO A 42 -0.89 -7.07 -3.36
CA PRO A 42 -1.06 -5.98 -2.39
C PRO A 42 -0.95 -4.63 -3.11
N SER A 43 -1.83 -3.69 -2.73
CA SER A 43 -1.86 -2.36 -3.33
C SER A 43 -2.46 -1.36 -2.35
N LEU A 44 -2.03 -0.11 -2.46
CA LEU A 44 -2.50 0.99 -1.62
C LEU A 44 -3.45 1.88 -2.44
N PRO A 45 -4.62 2.29 -1.90
CA PRO A 45 -5.43 3.32 -2.55
C PRO A 45 -4.62 4.62 -2.61
N VAL A 46 -4.72 5.37 -3.70
CA VAL A 46 -4.02 6.68 -3.90
C VAL A 46 -4.86 7.68 -4.69
N ASP A 47 -6.10 7.32 -5.03
CA ASP A 47 -7.06 8.15 -5.75
C ASP A 47 -7.48 9.41 -4.98
N ASP A 48 -7.35 9.38 -3.66
CA ASP A 48 -7.65 10.50 -2.77
C ASP A 48 -6.46 11.44 -2.52
N LEU A 49 -5.25 11.08 -2.96
CA LEU A 49 -4.08 11.94 -2.90
C LEU A 49 -4.15 12.98 -4.03
N VAL A 50 -4.37 14.24 -3.68
CA VAL A 50 -4.35 15.38 -4.61
C VAL A 50 -2.91 15.89 -4.82
N PRO A 51 -2.60 16.62 -5.91
CA PRO A 51 -1.28 17.24 -6.08
C PRO A 51 -0.90 18.13 -4.89
N GLY A 52 0.35 18.02 -4.43
CA GLY A 52 0.86 18.70 -3.24
C GLY A 52 0.40 18.05 -1.92
N SER A 53 -0.03 16.80 -1.92
CA SER A 53 -0.46 16.09 -0.70
C SER A 53 0.42 14.88 -0.38
N HIS A 54 0.28 14.38 0.85
CA HIS A 54 1.01 13.23 1.33
C HIS A 54 0.14 12.38 2.25
N ARG A 55 0.51 11.11 2.40
CA ARG A 55 -0.07 10.19 3.38
C ARG A 55 0.97 9.18 3.83
N MET A 56 1.05 8.95 5.14
CA MET A 56 1.82 7.85 5.71
C MET A 56 0.89 6.67 5.99
N VAL A 57 1.30 5.47 5.58
CA VAL A 57 0.55 4.22 5.79
C VAL A 57 1.48 3.13 6.29
N THR A 58 0.94 2.11 6.95
CA THR A 58 1.72 0.91 7.29
C THR A 58 2.23 0.23 6.02
N ASP A 59 3.47 -0.27 6.07
CA ASP A 59 4.03 -1.00 4.95
C ASP A 59 3.31 -2.35 4.76
N VAL A 60 2.71 -2.52 3.60
CA VAL A 60 2.00 -3.74 3.17
C VAL A 60 2.63 -4.34 1.91
N SER A 61 3.87 -3.93 1.58
CA SER A 61 4.58 -4.46 0.42
C SER A 61 4.83 -5.97 0.57
N PRO A 62 4.94 -6.71 -0.55
CA PRO A 62 5.39 -8.10 -0.50
C PRO A 62 6.72 -8.21 0.27
N GLY A 63 6.81 -9.17 1.19
CA GLY A 63 8.03 -9.37 2.01
C GLY A 63 8.21 -8.37 3.17
N ALA A 64 7.26 -7.46 3.40
CA ALA A 64 7.27 -6.67 4.62
C ALA A 64 7.10 -7.57 5.85
N SER A 65 7.92 -7.34 6.89
CA SER A 65 7.79 -8.05 8.16
C SER A 65 6.53 -7.56 8.90
N ASN A 66 5.73 -8.48 9.43
CA ASN A 66 4.58 -8.17 10.28
C ASN A 66 4.95 -7.48 11.61
N SER A 67 6.24 -7.25 11.88
CA SER A 67 6.73 -6.65 13.12
C SER A 67 6.60 -5.12 13.20
N GLY A 68 5.97 -4.45 12.22
CA GLY A 68 5.60 -3.02 12.33
C GLY A 68 6.78 -2.03 12.38
N GLY A 69 7.93 -2.41 11.83
CA GLY A 69 9.16 -1.60 11.88
C GLY A 69 9.33 -0.58 10.74
N ARG A 70 8.30 -0.39 9.91
CA ARG A 70 8.36 0.52 8.76
C ARG A 70 6.96 0.96 8.31
N ASN A 71 6.89 2.18 7.80
CA ASN A 71 5.75 2.76 7.10
C ASN A 71 6.15 3.12 5.67
N ILE A 72 5.16 3.33 4.82
CA ILE A 72 5.31 3.92 3.49
C ILE A 72 4.80 5.36 3.54
N LEU A 73 5.64 6.30 3.11
CA LEU A 73 5.25 7.68 2.84
C LEU A 73 4.90 7.81 1.35
N LEU A 74 3.61 8.01 1.07
CA LEU A 74 3.09 8.33 -0.26
C LEU A 74 3.06 9.86 -0.41
N LEU A 75 3.63 10.36 -1.49
CA LEU A 75 3.71 11.79 -1.83
C LEU A 75 3.18 12.00 -3.24
N ARG A 76 2.29 12.96 -3.45
CA ARG A 76 1.88 13.38 -4.80
C ARG A 76 2.40 14.79 -5.06
N LYS A 77 3.40 14.92 -5.93
CA LYS A 77 4.05 16.18 -6.29
C LYS A 77 3.07 17.14 -6.96
N GLY A 78 3.45 18.42 -7.08
CA GLY A 78 2.63 19.43 -7.75
C GLY A 78 2.34 19.13 -9.23
N ASP A 79 3.22 18.39 -9.91
CA ASP A 79 3.04 17.91 -11.28
C ASP A 79 2.09 16.69 -11.40
N GLY A 80 1.58 16.19 -10.27
CA GLY A 80 0.71 15.02 -10.19
C GLY A 80 1.44 13.68 -10.10
N SER A 81 2.77 13.65 -10.18
CA SER A 81 3.54 12.42 -10.04
C SER A 81 3.47 11.86 -8.63
N LEU A 82 3.27 10.55 -8.52
CA LEU A 82 3.23 9.83 -7.25
C LEU A 82 4.60 9.23 -6.92
N ARG A 83 5.07 9.45 -5.70
CA ARG A 83 6.27 8.85 -5.11
C ARG A 83 5.93 8.08 -3.85
N ALA A 84 6.68 7.03 -3.58
CA ALA A 84 6.52 6.19 -2.40
C ALA A 84 7.88 5.90 -1.78
N TRP A 85 8.03 6.18 -0.49
CA TRP A 85 9.29 6.04 0.25
C TRP A 85 9.11 5.18 1.49
N THR A 86 10.07 4.31 1.79
CA THR A 86 10.08 3.56 3.04
C THR A 86 10.60 4.46 4.16
N ILE A 87 9.81 4.58 5.24
CA ILE A 87 10.18 5.29 6.46
C ILE A 87 10.31 4.27 7.59
N PRO A 88 11.48 4.11 8.22
CA PRO A 88 11.61 3.23 9.36
C PRO A 88 10.80 3.76 10.55
N THR A 89 10.28 2.85 11.36
CA THR A 89 9.48 3.22 12.53
C THR A 89 9.89 2.45 13.77
N GLN A 90 9.79 3.10 14.92
CA GLN A 90 9.94 2.49 16.24
C GLN A 90 8.69 2.81 17.06
N MET A 91 8.01 1.75 17.55
CA MET A 91 6.75 1.89 18.28
C MET A 91 5.70 2.75 17.53
N GLY A 92 5.67 2.65 16.20
CA GLY A 92 4.76 3.39 15.32
C GLY A 92 5.18 4.83 14.99
N GLN A 93 6.28 5.33 15.56
CA GLN A 93 6.81 6.67 15.29
C GLN A 93 7.91 6.63 14.22
N PRO A 94 7.96 7.60 13.28
CA PRO A 94 9.04 7.70 12.30
C PRO A 94 10.40 7.85 12.96
N THR A 95 11.42 7.20 12.39
CA THR A 95 12.80 7.30 12.85
C THR A 95 13.74 7.73 11.74
N ALA A 96 14.93 8.20 12.11
CA ALA A 96 15.97 8.51 11.14
C ALA A 96 16.43 7.24 10.40
N PRO A 97 16.59 7.28 9.07
CA PRO A 97 17.15 6.16 8.32
C PRO A 97 18.64 6.03 8.62
N GLY A 98 19.07 4.85 9.08
CA GLY A 98 20.46 4.61 9.48
C GLY A 98 20.64 3.84 10.80
N GLY A 99 19.55 3.49 11.47
CA GLY A 99 19.60 2.53 12.55
C GLY A 99 19.90 1.12 12.03
N ASP A 100 20.96 0.48 12.52
CA ASP A 100 21.14 -0.95 12.29
C ASP A 100 20.08 -1.74 13.09
N TRP A 101 20.04 -3.06 12.91
CA TRP A 101 19.05 -3.91 13.59
C TRP A 101 19.19 -3.90 15.12
N PHE A 102 20.31 -3.42 15.66
CA PHE A 102 20.58 -3.27 17.09
C PHE A 102 20.30 -1.86 17.62
N THR A 103 20.30 -0.86 16.75
CA THR A 103 20.05 0.55 17.03
C THR A 103 18.92 1.04 16.14
N PRO A 104 17.66 0.59 16.36
CA PRO A 104 16.53 1.15 15.62
C PRO A 104 16.61 2.67 15.77
N GLY A 105 16.78 3.37 14.64
CA GLY A 105 17.26 4.76 14.62
C GLY A 105 16.47 5.68 15.55
N GLN A 106 17.04 6.82 15.91
CA GLN A 106 16.36 7.77 16.81
C GLN A 106 15.01 8.22 16.24
N VAL A 107 14.01 8.30 17.13
CA VAL A 107 12.68 8.84 16.84
C VAL A 107 12.79 10.28 16.37
N CYS A 108 12.09 10.59 15.29
CA CYS A 108 11.93 11.93 14.74
C CYS A 108 10.82 12.66 15.48
N GLU A 109 11.15 13.74 16.17
CA GLU A 109 10.20 14.60 16.88
C GLU A 109 10.59 16.09 16.73
N PRO A 110 9.97 16.84 15.81
CA PRO A 110 8.92 16.42 14.88
C PRO A 110 9.43 15.68 13.63
N PHE A 111 8.54 14.87 13.04
CA PHE A 111 8.63 14.39 11.66
C PHE A 111 7.63 15.18 10.81
N GLU A 112 8.11 15.91 9.82
CA GLU A 112 7.31 16.86 9.05
C GLU A 112 7.45 16.60 7.55
N VAL A 113 6.35 16.76 6.81
CA VAL A 113 6.33 16.70 5.35
C VAL A 113 5.87 18.07 4.85
N ASP A 114 6.82 18.88 4.41
CA ASP A 114 6.62 20.24 3.92
C ASP A 114 6.23 20.19 2.44
N THR A 115 4.95 20.39 2.16
CA THR A 115 4.39 20.35 0.80
C THR A 115 4.73 21.59 -0.02
N GLN A 116 5.05 22.72 0.62
CA GLN A 116 5.40 23.96 -0.08
C GLN A 116 6.82 23.91 -0.61
N ARG A 117 7.74 23.29 0.15
CA ARG A 117 9.15 23.12 -0.25
C ARG A 117 9.45 21.78 -0.90
N GLU A 118 8.46 20.88 -0.98
CA GLU A 118 8.64 19.49 -1.38
C GLU A 118 9.78 18.81 -0.61
N GLU A 119 9.75 18.98 0.72
CA GLU A 119 10.74 18.45 1.65
C GLU A 119 10.11 17.52 2.70
N VAL A 120 10.92 16.62 3.24
CA VAL A 120 10.64 15.82 4.43
C VAL A 120 11.70 16.17 5.46
N ARG A 121 11.30 16.45 6.70
CA ARG A 121 12.19 16.80 7.81
C ARG A 121 12.03 15.84 8.97
N CYS A 122 13.15 15.42 9.54
CA CYS A 122 13.21 14.65 10.77
C CYS A 122 14.11 15.40 11.75
N THR A 123 13.55 15.87 12.86
CA THR A 123 14.35 16.40 13.97
C THR A 123 14.64 15.28 14.94
N MET A 124 15.91 14.97 15.16
CA MET A 124 16.32 13.99 16.18
C MET A 124 17.03 14.67 17.34
N ARG A 125 16.82 14.16 18.55
CA ARG A 125 17.51 14.62 19.77
C ARG A 125 18.76 13.78 20.02
N LEU A 126 19.92 14.40 19.89
CA LEU A 126 21.20 13.84 20.26
C LEU A 126 21.39 13.92 21.79
N VAL A 127 22.50 13.36 22.28
CA VAL A 127 22.95 13.52 23.66
C VAL A 127 23.22 15.00 23.98
N GLU A 128 22.96 15.40 25.23
CA GLU A 128 23.25 16.74 25.77
C GLU A 128 22.44 17.88 25.12
N ASP A 129 21.13 17.68 24.95
CA ASP A 129 20.16 18.70 24.49
C ASP A 129 20.46 19.29 23.09
N ARG A 130 21.32 18.62 22.33
CA ARG A 130 21.58 18.94 20.93
C ARG A 130 20.52 18.28 20.07
N SER A 131 20.03 19.01 19.08
CA SER A 131 19.18 18.45 18.03
C SER A 131 19.85 18.60 16.68
N THR A 132 19.55 17.68 15.78
CA THR A 132 19.90 17.82 14.37
C THR A 132 18.66 17.57 13.53
N VAL A 133 18.57 18.28 12.41
CA VAL A 133 17.45 18.17 11.48
C VAL A 133 18.00 17.54 10.21
N LEU A 134 17.43 16.40 9.85
CA LEU A 134 17.68 15.74 8.57
C LEU A 134 16.63 16.15 7.55
N HIS A 135 17.06 16.40 6.33
CA HIS A 135 16.23 16.86 5.23
C HIS A 135 16.34 15.93 4.03
N TRP A 136 15.19 15.65 3.44
CA TRP A 136 15.10 14.99 2.15
C TRP A 136 14.17 15.77 1.23
N THR A 137 14.49 15.77 -0.06
CA THR A 137 13.54 16.17 -1.10
C THR A 137 12.46 15.11 -1.27
N TRP A 138 11.31 15.47 -1.82
CA TRP A 138 10.26 14.50 -2.19
C TRP A 138 10.70 13.49 -3.27
N ASP A 139 11.82 13.75 -3.97
CA ASP A 139 12.47 12.79 -4.87
C ASP A 139 13.43 11.83 -4.14
N GLY A 140 13.47 11.85 -2.80
CA GLY A 140 14.26 10.92 -2.00
C GLY A 140 15.72 11.31 -1.82
N LYS A 141 16.16 12.42 -2.44
CA LYS A 141 17.53 12.91 -2.26
C LYS A 141 17.71 13.47 -0.86
N SER A 142 18.75 13.04 -0.14
CA SER A 142 19.17 13.64 1.12
C SER A 142 19.87 14.96 0.82
N LEU A 143 19.56 15.98 1.60
CA LEU A 143 20.24 17.26 1.55
C LEU A 143 21.37 17.35 2.58
N ASP A 144 21.39 16.43 3.56
CA ASP A 144 22.38 16.38 4.63
C ASP A 144 23.35 15.21 4.44
N HIS A 145 24.62 15.44 4.78
CA HIS A 145 25.66 14.40 4.74
C HIS A 145 25.47 13.29 5.78
N LEU A 146 24.66 13.56 6.82
CA LEU A 146 24.37 12.62 7.90
C LEU A 146 23.23 11.65 7.59
N ALA A 147 22.43 11.96 6.55
CA ALA A 147 21.27 11.16 6.18
C ALA A 147 21.52 10.42 4.86
N PRO A 148 21.25 9.10 4.79
CA PRO A 148 21.21 8.41 3.52
C PRO A 148 20.00 8.88 2.69
N HIS A 149 20.06 8.64 1.37
CA HIS A 149 18.89 8.80 0.49
C HIS A 149 17.71 7.95 0.96
N MET A 150 16.49 8.43 0.75
CA MET A 150 15.29 7.64 1.05
C MET A 150 15.22 6.41 0.13
N ARG A 151 14.79 5.29 0.69
CA ARG A 151 14.59 4.06 -0.07
C ARG A 151 13.25 4.13 -0.79
N ALA A 152 13.28 4.12 -2.12
CA ALA A 152 12.07 4.04 -2.92
C ALA A 152 11.33 2.72 -2.68
N VAL A 153 10.00 2.77 -2.65
CA VAL A 153 9.16 1.59 -2.69
C VAL A 153 8.88 1.27 -4.17
N PRO A 154 9.33 0.10 -4.69
CA PRO A 154 9.08 -0.28 -6.07
C PRO A 154 7.58 -0.44 -6.35
N GLY A 155 7.11 0.19 -7.41
CA GLY A 155 5.70 0.15 -7.80
C GLY A 155 5.29 1.31 -8.69
N ARG A 156 4.02 1.26 -9.10
CA ARG A 156 3.41 2.24 -9.99
C ARG A 156 1.94 2.45 -9.69
N GLU A 157 1.44 3.62 -10.08
CA GLU A 157 0.02 3.92 -10.01
C GLU A 157 -0.73 3.28 -11.19
N GLU A 158 -1.76 2.51 -10.88
CA GLU A 158 -2.67 1.92 -11.85
C GLU A 158 -4.11 2.02 -11.34
N LYS A 159 -4.98 2.71 -12.09
CA LYS A 159 -6.42 2.86 -11.78
C LYS A 159 -6.67 3.36 -10.35
N GLY A 160 -5.95 4.40 -9.91
CA GLY A 160 -6.11 5.01 -8.58
C GLY A 160 -5.53 4.18 -7.42
N ARG A 161 -4.67 3.20 -7.73
CA ARG A 161 -3.99 2.38 -6.72
C ARG A 161 -2.50 2.32 -6.99
N PHE A 162 -1.70 2.43 -5.94
CA PHE A 162 -0.28 2.11 -6.01
C PHE A 162 -0.10 0.60 -5.91
N LYS A 163 0.38 -0.02 -6.98
CA LYS A 163 0.69 -1.44 -7.04
C LYS A 163 2.17 -1.63 -6.87
N PHE A 164 2.55 -2.51 -5.95
CA PHE A 164 3.95 -2.85 -5.76
C PHE A 164 4.45 -3.64 -6.96
N ASP A 165 5.68 -3.36 -7.37
CA ASP A 165 6.37 -4.23 -8.30
C ASP A 165 6.74 -5.50 -7.54
N ILE A 166 6.10 -6.62 -7.91
CA ILE A 166 6.48 -7.93 -7.39
C ILE A 166 7.65 -8.39 -8.26
N GLU A 167 8.86 -8.35 -7.72
CA GLU A 167 9.96 -9.12 -8.31
C GLU A 167 9.55 -10.59 -8.26
N THR A 168 9.13 -11.15 -9.39
CA THR A 168 8.99 -12.60 -9.53
C THR A 168 10.37 -13.19 -9.30
N PRO A 169 10.56 -14.08 -8.29
CA PRO A 169 11.83 -14.74 -8.11
C PRO A 169 12.20 -15.45 -9.42
N ASP A 170 13.38 -15.13 -9.93
CA ASP A 170 13.91 -15.69 -11.18
C ASP A 170 14.16 -17.20 -10.99
N VAL A 171 13.18 -18.02 -11.38
CA VAL A 171 13.24 -19.49 -11.31
C VAL A 171 14.29 -20.06 -12.30
N SER A 172 14.95 -19.23 -13.12
CA SER A 172 15.82 -19.73 -14.20
C SER A 172 17.26 -20.11 -13.80
N LYS A 173 17.68 -19.92 -12.54
CA LYS A 173 19.09 -20.15 -12.13
C LYS A 173 19.37 -21.37 -11.25
N HIS A 174 18.53 -22.41 -11.25
CA HIS A 174 18.93 -23.72 -10.73
C HIS A 174 19.01 -24.71 -11.90
N GLY A 175 20.10 -24.58 -12.65
CA GLY A 175 20.53 -25.57 -13.62
C GLY A 175 20.65 -26.94 -12.95
N ALA A 176 20.12 -27.93 -13.64
CA ALA A 176 20.02 -29.32 -13.20
C ALA A 176 21.37 -29.87 -12.68
N PRO A 177 21.35 -30.73 -11.64
CA PRO A 177 22.52 -31.53 -11.32
C PRO A 177 22.77 -32.50 -12.48
N THR A 178 23.84 -32.29 -13.23
CA THR A 178 24.39 -33.29 -14.14
C THR A 178 24.86 -34.49 -13.32
N ARG A 179 24.38 -35.65 -13.76
CA ARG A 179 24.55 -36.98 -13.17
C ARG A 179 25.94 -37.54 -13.43
#